data_AF-A0A924Z4J7-F1
#
_entry.id   AF-A0A924Z4J7-F1
#
_cell.length_a   1.000
_cell.length_b   1.000
_cell.length_c   1.000
_cell.angle_alpha   90.00
_cell.angle_beta   90.00
_cell.angle_gamma   90.00
#
_symmetry.space_group_name_H-M   'P 1'
#
loop_
_entity.id
_entity.type
_entity.pdbx_description
1 polymer ?
#
loop_
_entity_poly.entity_id
_entity_poly.type
_entity_poly.pdbx_seq_one_letter_code
_entity_poly.pdbx_strand_id
1 'polypeptide(L)'
;VNVVQYPAPSGRRCFELGKAIRKALESFVKPLNVQIWGTGGMSHQLQGPRAGLINKEFDNAFLDQLIADPEGLAAKPHIDYVREAGSEGIELVMWLIARGAMADVAGGPAPKMAHRFYHVPASNTAVGHLILENS
;
A
#
# COMPACT_ATOMS: atom_id res chain seq x y z
N VAL A 1 0.19 -12.15 2.07
CA VAL A 1 -0.08 -12.08 0.61
C VAL A 1 1.15 -12.56 -0.11
N ASN A 2 1.06 -13.46 -1.11
CA ASN A 2 2.26 -13.89 -1.85
C ASN A 2 2.79 -12.75 -2.73
N VAL A 3 3.98 -12.25 -2.41
CA VAL A 3 4.73 -11.27 -3.22
C VAL A 3 6.19 -11.72 -3.47
N VAL A 4 6.51 -12.97 -3.11
CA VAL A 4 7.86 -13.54 -3.27
C VAL A 4 7.97 -14.29 -4.58
N GLN A 5 7.01 -15.18 -4.86
CA GLN A 5 7.00 -15.98 -6.09
C GLN A 5 6.07 -15.34 -7.13
N TYR A 6 6.59 -15.08 -8.32
CA TYR A 6 5.79 -14.56 -9.42
C TYR A 6 4.88 -15.64 -10.04
N PRO A 7 3.66 -15.28 -10.49
CA PRO A 7 3.10 -13.92 -10.42
C PRO A 7 2.51 -13.58 -9.04
N ALA A 8 2.85 -12.39 -8.53
CA ALA A 8 2.15 -11.77 -7.40
C ALA A 8 0.72 -11.33 -7.83
N PRO A 9 -0.23 -11.12 -6.91
CA PRO A 9 -1.50 -10.50 -7.27
C PRO A 9 -1.28 -9.08 -7.80
N SER A 10 -2.13 -8.64 -8.74
CA SER A 10 -2.10 -7.26 -9.24
C SER A 10 -2.53 -6.26 -8.16
N GLY A 11 -2.10 -5.00 -8.28
CA GLY A 11 -2.59 -3.92 -7.42
C GLY A 11 -4.12 -3.84 -7.41
N ARG A 12 -4.75 -4.00 -8.59
CA ARG A 12 -6.20 -4.10 -8.77
C ARG A 12 -6.80 -5.21 -7.91
N ARG A 13 -6.21 -6.42 -7.92
CA ARG A 13 -6.72 -7.54 -7.13
C ARG A 13 -6.60 -7.29 -5.63
N CYS A 14 -5.50 -6.67 -5.19
CA CYS A 14 -5.30 -6.25 -3.81
C CYS A 14 -6.32 -5.20 -3.36
N PHE A 15 -6.58 -4.21 -4.21
CA PHE A 15 -7.55 -3.15 -3.92
C PHE A 15 -8.99 -3.70 -3.81
N GLU A 16 -9.39 -4.57 -4.75
CA GLU A 16 -10.70 -5.24 -4.70
C GLU A 16 -10.85 -6.18 -3.49
N LEU A 17 -9.74 -6.81 -3.04
CA LEU A 17 -9.74 -7.57 -1.79
C LEU A 17 -10.03 -6.66 -0.60
N GLY A 18 -9.46 -5.46 -0.55
CA GLY A 18 -9.78 -4.45 0.47
C GLY A 18 -11.26 -4.09 0.51
N LYS A 19 -11.87 -3.85 -0.66
CA LYS A 19 -13.32 -3.59 -0.77
C LYS A 19 -14.15 -4.75 -0.25
N ALA A 20 -13.74 -5.99 -0.54
CA ALA A 20 -14.42 -7.18 -0.04
C ALA A 20 -14.28 -7.35 1.49
N ILE A 21 -13.09 -7.07 2.04
CA ILE A 21 -12.84 -7.06 3.49
C ILE A 21 -13.77 -6.08 4.19
N ARG A 22 -13.92 -4.86 3.66
CA ARG A 22 -14.85 -3.87 4.22
C ARG A 22 -16.28 -4.42 4.32
N LYS A 23 -16.81 -4.96 3.21
CA LYS A 23 -18.16 -5.55 3.19
C LYS A 23 -18.32 -6.67 4.22
N ALA A 24 -17.28 -7.50 4.39
CA ALA A 24 -17.28 -8.55 5.40
C ALA A 24 -17.31 -7.96 6.82
N LEU A 25 -16.53 -6.91 7.09
CA LEU A 25 -16.53 -6.23 8.39
C LEU A 25 -17.88 -5.55 8.69
N GLU A 26 -18.50 -4.90 7.72
CA GLU A 26 -19.82 -4.28 7.85
C GLU A 26 -20.94 -5.31 8.11
N SER A 27 -20.77 -6.56 7.67
CA SER A 27 -21.70 -7.65 7.95
C SER A 27 -21.57 -8.23 9.37
N PHE A 28 -20.53 -7.84 10.11
CA PHE A 28 -20.28 -8.38 11.45
C PHE A 28 -21.17 -7.70 12.50
N VAL A 29 -21.94 -8.50 13.25
CA VAL A 29 -23.03 -8.01 14.12
C VAL A 29 -22.58 -7.25 15.37
N LYS A 30 -21.30 -7.33 15.75
CA LYS A 30 -20.80 -6.68 16.97
C LYS A 30 -20.11 -5.35 16.62
N PRO A 31 -20.32 -4.28 17.40
CA PRO A 31 -19.68 -3.00 17.18
C PRO A 31 -18.21 -3.05 17.66
N LEU A 32 -17.31 -3.48 16.79
CA LEU A 32 -15.87 -3.50 17.06
C LEU A 32 -15.18 -2.31 16.42
N ASN A 33 -14.18 -1.75 17.11
CA ASN A 33 -13.21 -0.86 16.50
C ASN A 33 -12.15 -1.70 15.78
N VAL A 34 -12.23 -1.77 14.46
CA VAL A 34 -11.35 -2.60 13.62
C VAL A 34 -10.31 -1.74 12.92
N GLN A 35 -9.06 -2.18 12.96
CA GLN A 35 -7.96 -1.58 12.20
C GLN A 35 -7.49 -2.54 11.11
N ILE A 36 -7.03 -2.01 9.98
CA ILE A 36 -6.48 -2.79 8.88
C ILE A 36 -5.11 -2.22 8.54
N TRP A 37 -4.08 -3.05 8.62
CA TRP A 37 -2.70 -2.63 8.45
C TRP A 37 -2.13 -3.24 7.17
N GLY A 38 -1.71 -2.40 6.24
CA GLY A 38 -0.90 -2.80 5.08
C GLY A 38 0.56 -2.60 5.42
N THR A 39 1.34 -3.68 5.51
CA THR A 39 2.74 -3.65 5.94
C THR A 39 3.67 -4.07 4.80
N GLY A 40 4.97 -3.85 5.01
CA GLY A 40 5.99 -3.91 3.97
C GLY A 40 6.26 -2.53 3.38
N GLY A 41 7.35 -2.40 2.65
CA GLY A 41 7.75 -1.27 1.85
C GLY A 41 8.85 -0.46 2.52
N MET A 42 9.28 0.65 1.90
CA MET A 42 8.87 1.13 0.57
C MET A 42 9.88 0.72 -0.48
N SER A 43 10.51 1.66 -1.19
CA SER A 43 11.58 1.32 -2.12
C SER A 43 12.74 0.63 -1.41
N HIS A 44 13.13 -0.52 -1.94
CA HIS A 44 14.32 -1.28 -1.57
C HIS A 44 14.61 -2.40 -2.56
N GLN A 45 15.88 -2.78 -2.62
CA GLN A 45 16.32 -3.98 -3.32
C GLN A 45 17.35 -4.74 -2.47
N LEU A 46 17.11 -6.02 -2.22
CA LEU A 46 17.95 -6.86 -1.36
C LEU A 46 18.95 -7.73 -2.13
N GLN A 47 18.77 -7.86 -3.45
CA GLN A 47 19.50 -8.83 -4.25
C GLN A 47 20.20 -8.25 -5.48
N GLY A 48 21.30 -8.92 -5.85
CA GLY A 48 22.06 -8.65 -7.07
C GLY A 48 22.82 -7.32 -7.06
N PRO A 49 23.40 -6.93 -8.20
CA PRO A 49 24.23 -5.72 -8.31
C PRO A 49 23.50 -4.40 -8.03
N ARG A 50 22.16 -4.40 -8.03
CA ARG A 50 21.30 -3.23 -7.76
C ARG A 50 20.77 -3.22 -6.32
N ALA A 51 21.29 -4.07 -5.43
CA ALA A 51 20.95 -4.05 -4.01
C ALA A 51 21.30 -2.69 -3.36
N GLY A 52 20.48 -2.26 -2.41
CA GLY A 52 20.59 -0.94 -1.76
C GLY A 52 19.90 0.21 -2.50
N LEU A 53 19.16 -0.08 -3.58
CA LEU A 53 18.35 0.92 -4.27
C LEU A 53 17.32 1.55 -3.32
N ILE A 54 17.23 2.88 -3.36
CA ILE A 54 16.16 3.69 -2.74
C ILE A 54 15.70 4.70 -3.77
N ASN A 55 14.39 4.98 -3.81
CA ASN A 55 13.78 5.97 -4.68
C ASN A 55 12.75 6.80 -3.89
N LYS A 56 13.22 7.94 -3.34
CA LYS A 56 12.41 8.79 -2.45
C LYS A 56 11.26 9.45 -3.18
N GLU A 57 11.48 9.79 -4.45
CA GLU A 57 10.52 10.44 -5.32
C GLU A 57 9.35 9.51 -5.60
N PHE A 58 9.64 8.24 -5.97
CA PHE A 58 8.61 7.22 -6.14
C PHE A 58 7.83 6.97 -4.85
N ASP A 59 8.54 6.83 -3.73
CA ASP A 59 7.93 6.53 -2.43
C ASP A 59 6.93 7.61 -1.99
N ASN A 60 7.32 8.89 -2.09
CA ASN A 60 6.43 9.98 -1.71
C ASN A 60 5.26 10.12 -2.68
N ALA A 61 5.49 9.95 -3.98
CA ALA A 61 4.42 9.91 -4.96
C ALA A 61 3.45 8.74 -4.74
N PHE A 62 3.95 7.58 -4.31
CA PHE A 62 3.12 6.43 -3.95
C PHE A 62 2.23 6.77 -2.75
N LEU A 63 2.77 7.36 -1.69
CA LEU A 63 1.98 7.77 -0.51
C LEU A 63 0.93 8.82 -0.87
N ASP A 64 1.28 9.80 -1.69
CA ASP A 64 0.34 10.84 -2.16
C ASP A 64 -0.80 10.22 -2.99
N GLN A 65 -0.44 9.38 -3.97
CA GLN A 65 -1.42 8.74 -4.85
C GLN A 65 -2.28 7.73 -4.09
N LEU A 66 -1.74 7.04 -3.09
CA LEU A 66 -2.50 6.11 -2.25
C LEU A 66 -3.67 6.81 -1.56
N ILE A 67 -3.51 8.07 -1.15
CA ILE A 67 -4.56 8.86 -0.52
C ILE A 67 -5.51 9.41 -1.59
N ALA A 68 -4.96 10.13 -2.58
CA ALA A 68 -5.72 10.96 -3.51
C ALA A 68 -6.39 10.18 -4.65
N ASP A 69 -5.76 9.12 -5.14
CA ASP A 69 -6.23 8.32 -6.29
C ASP A 69 -5.83 6.83 -6.14
N PRO A 70 -6.43 6.11 -5.16
CA PRO A 70 -6.12 4.70 -4.95
C PRO A 70 -6.57 3.82 -6.12
N GLU A 71 -7.61 4.23 -6.86
CA GLU A 71 -8.14 3.52 -8.02
C GLU A 71 -7.15 3.54 -9.20
N GLY A 72 -6.55 4.70 -9.48
CA GLY A 72 -5.47 4.83 -10.46
C GLY A 72 -4.18 4.15 -10.00
N LEU A 73 -3.83 4.27 -8.71
CA LEU A 73 -2.66 3.57 -8.16
C LEU A 73 -2.80 2.04 -8.29
N ALA A 74 -4.00 1.49 -8.09
CA ALA A 74 -4.27 0.07 -8.26
C ALA A 74 -4.09 -0.44 -9.70
N ALA A 75 -4.08 0.46 -10.69
CA ALA A 75 -3.80 0.12 -12.09
C ALA A 75 -2.31 0.01 -12.42
N LYS A 76 -1.40 0.40 -11.51
CA LYS A 76 0.04 0.39 -11.75
C LYS A 76 0.54 -1.05 -12.01
N PRO A 77 1.24 -1.32 -13.13
CA PRO A 77 1.72 -2.66 -13.45
C PRO A 77 2.92 -3.04 -12.58
N HIS A 78 3.12 -4.34 -12.31
CA HIS A 78 4.22 -4.84 -11.47
C HIS A 78 5.60 -4.37 -11.93
N ILE A 79 5.81 -4.27 -13.24
CA ILE A 79 7.09 -3.85 -13.81
C ILE A 79 7.51 -2.44 -13.37
N ASP A 80 6.54 -1.55 -13.13
CA ASP A 80 6.84 -0.19 -12.68
C ASP A 80 7.29 -0.18 -11.21
N TYR A 81 6.71 -1.05 -10.36
CA TYR A 81 7.23 -1.23 -9.00
C TYR A 81 8.66 -1.75 -9.00
N VAL A 82 8.95 -2.79 -9.79
CA VAL A 82 10.31 -3.38 -9.85
C VAL A 82 11.32 -2.37 -10.40
N ARG A 83 10.93 -1.59 -11.42
CA ARG A 83 11.78 -0.56 -12.01
C ARG A 83 12.06 0.56 -11.03
N GLU A 84 11.02 1.13 -10.43
CA GLU A 84 11.14 2.36 -9.65
C GLU A 84 11.48 2.12 -8.18
N ALA A 85 10.92 1.08 -7.56
CA ALA A 85 11.03 0.80 -6.13
C ALA A 85 11.99 -0.36 -5.79
N GLY A 86 12.57 -1.03 -6.78
CA GLY A 86 13.42 -2.22 -6.57
C GLY A 86 12.61 -3.52 -6.51
N SER A 87 13.30 -4.67 -6.58
CA SER A 87 12.64 -5.98 -6.69
C SER A 87 11.69 -6.28 -5.53
N GLU A 88 12.09 -5.96 -4.31
CA GLU A 88 11.28 -6.21 -3.11
C GLU A 88 10.24 -5.10 -2.85
N GLY A 89 10.40 -3.91 -3.46
CA GLY A 89 9.43 -2.81 -3.42
C GLY A 89 8.04 -3.17 -4.00
N ILE A 90 7.90 -4.33 -4.64
CA ILE A 90 6.62 -4.91 -5.05
C ILE A 90 5.64 -5.10 -3.89
N GLU A 91 6.14 -5.22 -2.65
CA GLU A 91 5.30 -5.42 -1.47
C GLU A 91 4.33 -4.26 -1.19
N LEU A 92 4.58 -3.08 -1.78
CA LEU A 92 3.68 -1.93 -1.74
C LEU A 92 2.26 -2.23 -2.26
N VAL A 93 2.05 -3.29 -3.05
CA VAL A 93 0.69 -3.73 -3.43
C VAL A 93 -0.16 -4.15 -2.22
N MET A 94 0.44 -4.53 -1.09
CA MET A 94 -0.31 -4.87 0.13
C MET A 94 -0.96 -3.66 0.79
N TRP A 95 -0.42 -2.45 0.57
CA TRP A 95 -1.01 -1.21 1.08
C TRP A 95 -2.37 -0.92 0.45
N LEU A 96 -2.57 -1.35 -0.80
CA LEU A 96 -3.85 -1.24 -1.50
C LEU A 96 -4.96 -2.08 -0.85
N ILE A 97 -4.63 -3.16 -0.12
CA ILE A 97 -5.62 -3.96 0.62
C ILE A 97 -6.20 -3.14 1.77
N ALA A 98 -5.33 -2.53 2.59
CA ALA A 98 -5.76 -1.66 3.67
C ALA A 98 -6.52 -0.45 3.14
N ARG A 99 -5.98 0.19 2.09
CA ARG A 99 -6.58 1.36 1.46
C ARG A 99 -7.96 1.07 0.85
N GLY A 100 -8.13 -0.09 0.22
CA GLY A 100 -9.39 -0.50 -0.41
C GLY A 100 -10.53 -0.76 0.58
N ALA A 101 -10.21 -0.92 1.87
CA ALA A 101 -11.20 -1.15 2.90
C ALA A 101 -11.74 0.15 3.57
N MET A 102 -11.22 1.31 3.19
CA MET A 102 -11.62 2.60 3.76
C MET A 102 -12.99 3.08 3.25
N ALA A 103 -13.62 4.01 4.00
CA ALA A 103 -15.01 4.41 3.78
C ALA A 103 -15.22 5.17 2.48
N ASP A 104 -14.28 6.04 2.11
CA ASP A 104 -14.33 6.82 0.88
C ASP A 104 -14.38 5.94 -0.38
N VAL A 105 -13.71 4.78 -0.36
CA VAL A 105 -13.77 3.79 -1.45
C VAL A 105 -15.18 3.20 -1.63
N ALA A 106 -16.00 3.25 -0.58
CA ALA A 106 -17.39 2.80 -0.57
C ALA A 106 -18.40 3.96 -0.60
N GLY A 107 -17.98 5.17 -1.00
CA GLY A 107 -18.85 6.34 -1.12
C GLY A 107 -18.97 7.20 0.15
N GLY A 108 -18.14 6.92 1.17
CA GLY A 108 -17.98 7.78 2.33
C GLY A 108 -17.13 9.03 2.05
N PRO A 109 -16.90 9.88 3.07
CA PRO A 109 -16.02 11.04 2.96
C PRO A 109 -14.56 10.63 2.86
N ALA A 110 -13.74 11.46 2.20
CA ALA A 110 -12.30 11.27 2.08
C ALA A 110 -11.64 11.05 3.46
N PRO A 111 -10.61 10.19 3.56
CA PRO A 111 -9.97 9.89 4.83
C PRO A 111 -9.16 11.08 5.34
N LYS A 112 -9.06 11.19 6.66
CA LYS A 112 -8.18 12.15 7.32
C LYS A 112 -6.79 11.54 7.48
N MET A 113 -5.75 12.23 7.01
CA MET A 113 -4.37 11.86 7.28
C MET A 113 -3.96 12.32 8.68
N ALA A 114 -4.04 11.41 9.66
CA ALA A 114 -3.69 11.71 11.04
C ALA A 114 -2.18 11.76 11.27
N HIS A 115 -1.41 10.99 10.50
CA HIS A 115 0.05 10.97 10.60
C HIS A 115 0.69 10.54 9.27
N ARG A 116 1.84 11.13 8.96
CA ARG A 116 2.75 10.70 7.89
C ARG A 116 4.19 10.82 8.37
N PHE A 117 4.97 9.78 8.09
CA PHE A 117 6.40 9.74 8.36
C PHE A 117 7.13 9.03 7.21
N TYR A 118 8.30 9.57 6.87
CA TYR A 118 9.20 9.01 5.86
C TYR A 118 10.65 9.14 6.34
N HIS A 119 11.42 8.04 6.27
CA HIS A 119 12.82 8.06 6.67
C HIS A 119 13.68 7.13 5.83
N VAL A 120 14.89 7.59 5.53
CA VAL A 120 15.94 6.84 4.84
C VAL A 120 17.28 7.14 5.50
N PRO A 121 18.14 6.13 5.76
CA PRO A 121 17.89 4.70 5.57
C PRO A 121 17.30 4.02 6.82
N ALA A 122 16.60 2.91 6.65
CA ALA A 122 16.44 1.91 7.69
C ALA A 122 16.93 0.55 7.16
N SER A 123 18.16 0.18 7.52
CA SER A 123 18.87 -0.92 6.84
C SER A 123 18.93 -0.67 5.32
N ASN A 124 18.40 -1.57 4.50
CA ASN A 124 18.37 -1.46 3.04
C ASN A 124 17.07 -0.84 2.49
N THR A 125 16.20 -0.33 3.35
CA THR A 125 14.83 0.06 2.98
C THR A 125 14.48 1.49 3.38
N ALA A 126 13.60 2.13 2.61
CA ALA A 126 12.94 3.35 2.99
C ALA A 126 11.74 3.07 3.90
N VAL A 127 11.67 3.68 5.08
CA VAL A 127 10.53 3.52 5.98
C VAL A 127 9.45 4.52 5.63
N GLY A 128 8.26 4.00 5.30
CA GLY A 128 7.02 4.74 5.18
C GLY A 128 6.05 4.38 6.30
N HIS A 129 5.41 5.38 6.89
CA HIS A 129 4.33 5.17 7.85
C HIS A 129 3.23 6.21 7.65
N LEU A 130 2.00 5.72 7.51
CA LEU A 130 0.81 6.53 7.24
C LEU A 130 -0.34 6.06 8.14
N ILE A 131 -1.00 6.99 8.82
CA ILE A 131 -2.23 6.73 9.56
C ILE A 131 -3.37 7.50 8.88
N LEU A 132 -4.35 6.74 8.38
CA LEU A 132 -5.56 7.26 7.76
C LEU A 132 -6.78 6.88 8.61
N GLU A 133 -7.60 7.87 8.94
CA GLU A 133 -8.83 7.71 9.71
C GLU A 133 -10.04 7.87 8.77
N ASN A 134 -11.05 7.00 8.89
CA ASN A 134 -12.35 7.26 8.29
C ASN A 134 -12.93 8.53 8.94
N SER A 135 -13.47 9.45 8.12
CA SER A 135 -14.17 10.65 8.58
C SER A 135 -15.67 10.44 8.72
#